data_AF-A0AAU8AFP5-F1
#
_entry.id   AF-A0AAU8AFP5-F1
#
_cell.length_a   1.000
_cell.length_b   1.000
_cell.length_c   1.000
_cell.angle_alpha   90.00
_cell.angle_beta   90.00
_cell.angle_gamma   90.00
#
_symmetry.space_group_name_H-M   'P 1'
#
loop_
_entity.id
_entity.type
_entity.pdbx_description
1 polymer ?
#
loop_
_entity_poly.entity_id
_entity_poly.type
_entity_poly.pdbx_seq_one_letter_code
_entity_poly.pdbx_strand_id
1 'polypeptide(L)'
;MKPLLPALMLLATPAMADVDGYGHMMDWGYGHGVAMIFGPILWLIVLGLVIVGVIWFFRLNGQVGAPKGREAALAELDMRLARGEIEPEEYSARKKLLAG
;
A
#
# COMPACT_ATOMS: atom_id res chain seq x y z
N MET A 1 31.06 -33.81 -51.58
CA MET A 1 30.23 -32.63 -51.25
C MET A 1 29.42 -32.96 -50.01
N LYS A 2 29.78 -32.38 -48.87
CA LYS A 2 29.00 -32.35 -47.61
C LYS A 2 29.34 -31.03 -46.93
N PRO A 3 28.35 -30.16 -46.72
CA PRO A 3 28.38 -29.26 -45.58
C PRO A 3 27.27 -29.65 -44.60
N LEU A 4 27.73 -29.82 -43.36
CA LEU A 4 26.94 -29.90 -42.15
C LEU A 4 26.20 -28.58 -41.94
N LEU A 5 24.94 -28.62 -41.52
CA LEU A 5 24.37 -27.70 -40.53
C LEU A 5 23.07 -28.33 -39.98
N PRO A 6 23.00 -28.61 -38.66
CA PRO A 6 21.96 -29.41 -38.02
C PRO A 6 20.82 -28.55 -37.44
N ALA A 7 19.68 -29.20 -37.18
CA ALA A 7 18.80 -28.93 -36.04
C ALA A 7 18.31 -27.48 -35.82
N LEU A 8 17.28 -27.00 -36.54
CA LEU A 8 16.38 -25.95 -36.00
C LEU A 8 15.05 -25.73 -36.76
N MET A 9 14.32 -26.78 -37.15
CA MET A 9 12.92 -26.58 -37.58
C MET A 9 12.02 -27.55 -36.83
N LEU A 10 11.92 -27.27 -35.53
CA LEU A 10 10.79 -27.67 -34.69
C LEU A 10 9.47 -27.34 -35.42
N LEU A 11 8.73 -28.40 -35.76
CA LEU A 11 7.31 -28.55 -35.41
C LEU A 11 6.37 -27.41 -35.82
N ALA A 12 6.29 -27.14 -37.13
CA ALA A 12 5.13 -26.46 -37.71
C ALA A 12 4.21 -27.50 -38.37
N THR A 13 3.35 -28.14 -37.59
CA THR A 13 2.17 -28.87 -38.10
C THR A 13 0.91 -28.33 -37.40
N PRO A 14 -0.17 -28.05 -38.16
CA PRO A 14 -1.32 -27.32 -37.65
C PRO A 14 -2.20 -28.19 -36.73
N ALA A 15 -2.67 -27.56 -35.66
CA ALA A 15 -3.96 -27.77 -35.00
C ALA A 15 -4.62 -29.16 -35.19
N MET A 16 -4.28 -30.10 -34.31
CA MET A 16 -5.25 -31.10 -33.86
C MET A 16 -6.02 -30.44 -32.71
N ALA A 17 -7.16 -29.84 -33.04
CA ALA A 17 -8.18 -29.52 -32.04
C ALA A 17 -8.70 -30.87 -31.52
N ASP A 18 -8.25 -31.26 -30.34
CA ASP A 18 -8.81 -32.38 -29.61
C ASP A 18 -10.21 -31.97 -29.12
N VAL A 19 -11.24 -32.62 -29.68
CA VAL A 19 -12.66 -32.37 -29.43
C VAL A 19 -13.16 -33.26 -28.26
N ASP A 20 -12.30 -34.03 -27.60
CA ASP A 20 -12.66 -34.95 -26.51
C ASP A 20 -12.16 -34.49 -25.12
N GLY A 21 -12.02 -33.17 -24.91
CA GLY A 21 -11.61 -32.56 -23.64
C GLY A 21 -12.71 -31.80 -22.89
N TYR A 22 -13.98 -31.92 -23.31
CA TYR A 22 -15.10 -31.11 -22.83
C TYR A 22 -15.70 -31.52 -21.46
N GLY A 23 -14.90 -32.07 -20.53
CA GLY A 23 -15.44 -32.64 -19.29
C GLY A 23 -14.68 -32.41 -17.98
N HIS A 24 -13.35 -32.22 -17.96
CA HIS A 24 -12.60 -32.46 -16.71
C HIS A 24 -11.43 -31.51 -16.42
N MET A 25 -11.58 -30.21 -16.72
CA MET A 25 -10.64 -29.17 -16.23
C MET A 25 -11.31 -28.05 -15.43
N MET A 26 -12.54 -28.26 -14.95
CA MET A 26 -13.21 -27.33 -14.02
C MET A 26 -13.28 -27.87 -12.58
N ASP A 27 -12.74 -29.06 -12.31
CA ASP A 27 -12.84 -29.74 -11.01
C ASP A 27 -11.57 -29.61 -10.14
N TRP A 28 -10.49 -29.01 -10.66
CA TRP A 28 -9.17 -28.97 -10.02
C TRP A 28 -8.78 -27.57 -9.50
N GLY A 29 -9.72 -26.83 -8.93
CA GLY A 29 -9.36 -25.49 -8.43
C GLY A 29 -10.39 -24.75 -7.58
N TYR A 30 -11.62 -25.23 -7.45
CA TYR A 30 -12.62 -24.58 -6.61
C TYR A 30 -13.30 -25.60 -5.72
N GLY A 31 -12.62 -25.89 -4.60
CA GLY A 31 -13.18 -26.67 -3.51
C GLY A 31 -14.50 -26.07 -3.06
N HIS A 32 -15.59 -26.77 -3.40
CA HIS A 32 -16.93 -26.61 -2.81
C HIS A 32 -16.94 -27.08 -1.34
N GLY A 33 -16.06 -26.52 -0.52
CA GLY A 33 -15.91 -26.91 0.87
C GLY A 33 -14.89 -26.02 1.55
N VAL A 34 -15.36 -25.25 2.55
CA VAL A 34 -14.56 -24.47 3.51
C VAL A 34 -13.69 -23.37 2.87
N ALA A 35 -12.81 -23.67 1.92
CA ALA A 35 -11.94 -22.74 1.19
C ALA A 35 -12.67 -21.52 0.58
N MET A 36 -13.93 -21.68 0.12
CA MET A 36 -14.67 -20.58 -0.49
C MET A 36 -15.12 -19.49 0.53
N ILE A 37 -15.37 -19.87 1.79
CA ILE A 37 -15.65 -18.94 2.89
C ILE A 37 -14.37 -18.41 3.51
N PHE A 38 -13.34 -19.25 3.61
CA PHE A 38 -12.05 -18.87 4.19
C PHE A 38 -11.25 -17.94 3.29
N GLY A 39 -11.45 -17.97 1.96
CA GLY A 39 -10.81 -17.06 1.03
C GLY A 39 -11.07 -15.58 1.37
N PRO A 40 -12.34 -15.12 1.40
CA PRO A 40 -12.67 -13.75 1.76
C PRO A 40 -12.23 -13.37 3.18
N ILE A 41 -12.38 -14.28 4.16
CA ILE A 41 -12.03 -14.01 5.55
C ILE A 41 -10.52 -13.81 5.72
N LEU A 42 -9.69 -14.67 5.13
CA LEU A 42 -8.24 -14.50 5.16
C LEU A 42 -7.82 -13.20 4.46
N TRP A 43 -8.51 -12.83 3.38
CA TRP A 43 -8.26 -11.56 2.69
C TRP A 43 -8.58 -10.34 3.56
N LEU A 44 -9.68 -10.39 4.32
CA LEU A 44 -10.02 -9.35 5.30
C LEU A 44 -8.99 -9.23 6.42
N ILE A 45 -8.46 -10.36 6.91
CA ILE A 45 -7.40 -10.37 7.93
C ILE A 45 -6.12 -9.73 7.37
N VAL A 46 -5.72 -10.11 6.15
CA VAL A 46 -4.55 -9.53 5.48
C VAL A 46 -4.75 -8.01 5.29
N LEU A 47 -5.92 -7.58 4.81
CA LEU A 47 -6.24 -6.17 4.66
C LEU A 47 -6.19 -5.43 6.00
N GLY A 48 -6.76 -6.02 7.06
CA GLY A 48 -6.71 -5.46 8.41
C GLY A 48 -5.28 -5.32 8.93
N LEU A 49 -4.44 -6.33 8.72
CA LEU A 49 -3.02 -6.30 9.08
C LEU A 49 -2.26 -5.22 8.31
N VAL A 50 -2.55 -5.03 7.02
CA VAL A 50 -1.97 -3.95 6.23
C VAL A 50 -2.35 -2.59 6.82
N ILE A 51 -3.62 -2.36 7.14
CA ILE A 51 -4.09 -1.11 7.74
C ILE A 51 -3.39 -0.83 9.07
N VAL A 52 -3.35 -1.83 9.96
CA VAL A 52 -2.67 -1.71 11.26
C VAL A 52 -1.18 -1.45 11.07
N GLY A 53 -0.53 -2.16 10.15
CA GLY A 53 0.88 -1.98 9.82
C GLY A 53 1.18 -0.57 9.31
N VAL A 54 0.32 -0.04 8.44
CA VAL A 54 0.44 1.33 7.92
C VAL A 54 0.23 2.36 9.03
N ILE A 55 -0.82 2.24 9.85
CA ILE A 55 -1.07 3.14 10.98
C ILE A 55 0.09 3.10 11.96
N TRP A 56 0.58 1.90 12.30
CA TRP A 56 1.70 1.73 13.22
C TRP A 56 3.00 2.31 12.66
N PHE A 57 3.28 2.09 11.36
CA PHE A 57 4.42 2.66 10.67
C PHE A 57 4.40 4.20 10.71
N PHE A 58 3.25 4.81 10.42
CA PHE A 58 3.08 6.26 10.50
C PHE A 58 3.12 6.81 11.93
N ARG A 59 2.64 6.04 12.91
CA ARG A 59 2.68 6.38 14.33
C ARG A 59 4.11 6.32 14.88
N LEU A 60 4.89 5.32 14.49
CA LEU A 60 6.31 5.17 14.84
C LEU A 60 7.17 6.24 14.16
N ASN A 61 6.92 6.53 12.88
CA ASN A 61 7.64 7.56 12.14
C ASN A 61 7.13 8.99 12.46
N GLY A 62 6.06 9.11 13.24
CA GLY A 62 5.66 10.35 13.91
C GLY A 62 5.33 11.52 12.99
N GLN A 63 4.53 11.31 11.94
CA GLN A 63 4.10 12.44 11.08
C GLN A 63 2.63 12.36 10.63
N VAL A 64 1.77 11.61 11.31
CA VAL A 64 0.33 11.70 11.05
C VAL A 64 -0.33 12.53 12.15
N GLY A 65 -0.33 13.85 11.93
CA GLY A 65 -1.39 14.74 12.41
C GLY A 65 -1.16 15.55 13.69
N ALA A 66 -0.03 15.41 14.39
CA ALA A 66 0.29 16.28 15.53
C ALA A 66 1.45 17.20 15.16
N PRO A 67 1.28 18.53 15.16
CA PRO A 67 2.39 19.45 14.96
C PRO A 67 3.43 19.17 16.06
N LYS A 68 4.59 18.62 15.67
CA LYS A 68 5.60 18.14 16.61
C LYS A 68 6.14 19.31 17.41
N GLY A 69 5.78 19.39 18.70
CA GLY A 69 6.32 20.28 19.75
C GLY A 69 6.38 21.77 19.41
N ARG A 70 7.27 22.13 18.50
CA ARG A 70 7.52 23.46 17.96
C ARG A 70 6.38 23.99 17.10
N GLU A 71 5.83 23.20 16.18
CA GLU A 71 4.67 23.63 15.40
C GLU A 71 3.42 23.79 16.29
N ALA A 72 3.28 22.94 17.34
CA ALA A 72 2.18 23.07 18.30
C ALA A 72 2.33 24.34 19.14
N ALA A 73 3.56 24.65 19.56
CA ALA A 73 3.87 25.88 20.27
C ALA A 73 3.62 27.14 19.43
N LEU A 74 3.92 27.09 18.12
CA LEU A 74 3.61 28.17 17.19
C LEU A 74 2.09 28.35 17.00
N ALA A 75 1.35 27.25 16.82
CA ALA A 75 -0.11 27.30 16.68
C ALA A 75 -0.81 27.87 17.92
N GLU A 76 -0.34 27.52 19.13
CA GLU A 76 -0.82 28.10 20.39
C GLU A 76 -0.49 29.61 20.48
N LEU A 77 0.69 30.01 20.01
CA LEU A 77 1.10 31.43 19.98
C LEU A 77 0.18 32.24 19.04
N ASP A 78 -0.13 31.71 17.86
CA ASP A 78 -1.02 32.33 16.88
C ASP A 78 -2.44 32.47 17.45
N MET A 79 -2.94 31.46 18.17
CA MET A 79 -4.24 31.52 18.83
C MET A 79 -4.30 32.59 19.93
N ARG A 80 -3.20 32.89 20.63
CA ARG A 80 -3.13 33.95 21.65
C ARG A 80 -3.07 35.34 21.05
N LEU A 81 -2.36 35.49 19.93
CA LEU A 81 -2.36 36.74 19.15
C LEU A 81 -3.77 37.04 18.62
N ALA A 82 -4.45 36.04 18.07
CA ALA A 82 -5.82 36.19 17.56
C ALA A 82 -6.84 36.55 18.65
N ARG A 83 -6.60 36.09 19.89
CA ARG A 83 -7.39 36.46 21.07
C ARG A 83 -7.03 37.85 21.62
N GLY A 84 -5.96 38.47 21.15
CA GLY A 84 -5.43 39.73 21.68
C GLY A 84 -4.79 39.60 23.06
N GLU A 85 -4.45 38.38 23.50
CA GLU A 85 -3.78 38.12 24.78
C GLU A 85 -2.27 38.46 24.72
N ILE A 86 -1.71 38.62 23.52
CA ILE A 86 -0.29 38.92 23.27
C ILE A 86 -0.19 40.10 22.29
N GLU A 87 0.78 40.98 22.54
CA GLU A 87 1.11 42.11 21.65
C GLU A 87 1.89 41.64 20.40
N PRO A 88 1.73 42.29 19.24
CA PRO A 88 2.42 41.90 18.00
C PRO A 88 3.95 41.92 18.12
N GLU A 89 4.52 42.87 18.87
CA GLU A 89 5.96 42.92 19.12
C GLU A 89 6.45 41.65 19.84
N GLU A 90 5.76 41.27 20.92
CA GLU A 90 6.11 40.10 21.73
C GLU A 90 5.91 38.79 20.96
N TYR A 91 4.85 38.71 20.16
CA TYR A 91 4.63 37.61 19.21
C TYR A 91 5.83 37.45 18.26
N SER A 92 6.31 38.55 17.66
CA SER A 92 7.41 38.49 16.69
C SER A 92 8.72 38.00 17.31
N ALA A 93 9.01 38.39 18.55
CA ALA A 93 10.19 37.95 19.30
C ALA A 93 10.12 36.45 19.62
N ARG A 94 8.98 35.99 20.15
CA ARG A 94 8.75 34.57 20.49
C ARG A 94 8.69 33.68 19.25
N LYS A 95 8.09 34.16 18.17
CA LYS A 95 8.07 33.46 16.87
C LYS A 95 9.48 33.26 16.32
N LYS A 96 10.36 34.26 16.41
CA LYS A 96 11.77 34.13 15.96
C LYS A 96 12.53 33.09 16.78
N LEU A 97 12.33 33.06 18.10
CA LEU A 97 12.93 32.04 18.98
C LEU A 97 12.41 30.63 18.68
N LEU A 98 11.13 30.51 18.30
CA LEU A 98 10.49 29.26 17.90
C LEU A 98 10.65 28.93 16.40
N ALA A 99 11.26 29.81 15.59
CA ALA A 99 11.49 29.63 14.15
C ALA A 99 12.98 29.49 13.78
N GLY A 100 13.90 29.85 14.68
CA GLY A 100 15.35 29.57 14.61
C GLY A 100 15.76 28.23 15.22
#